data_AF-A0A352FKI1-F1
#
_entry.id   AF-A0A352FKI1-F1
#
_cell.length_a   1.000
_cell.length_b   1.000
_cell.length_c   1.000
_cell.angle_alpha   90.00
_cell.angle_beta   90.00
_cell.angle_gamma   90.00
#
_symmetry.space_group_name_H-M   'P 1'
#
loop_
_entity.id
_entity.type
_entity.pdbx_description
1 polymer ?
#
loop_
_entity_poly.entity_id
_entity_poly.type
_entity_poly.pdbx_seq_one_letter_code
_entity_poly.pdbx_strand_id
1 'polypeptide(L)'
;MRKTTRKTNGKSSNGSKRPHQSKTPRKFDLVKQANEIEHLLQRAARHELSIHKRLGNPVAAWRNGKVVIIPPEEIIISTEG
;
A
#
# COMPACT_ATOMS: atom_id res chain seq x y z
N MET A 1 -40.01 57.33 -21.98
CA MET A 1 -40.07 56.18 -22.92
C MET A 1 -38.76 55.42 -22.89
N ARG A 2 -38.84 54.09 -22.79
CA ARG A 2 -37.71 53.15 -22.72
C ARG A 2 -36.93 53.12 -24.04
N LYS A 3 -35.60 53.06 -23.97
CA LYS A 3 -34.77 52.41 -24.99
C LYS A 3 -33.73 51.53 -24.31
N THR A 4 -34.10 50.28 -24.11
CA THR A 4 -33.19 49.19 -23.78
C THR A 4 -32.48 48.73 -25.05
N THR A 5 -31.14 48.69 -25.03
CA THR A 5 -30.38 47.85 -25.96
C THR A 5 -29.50 46.90 -25.14
N ARG A 6 -29.62 45.60 -25.46
CA ARG A 6 -28.79 44.52 -24.92
C ARG A 6 -27.45 44.53 -25.63
N LYS A 7 -26.35 44.40 -24.88
CA LYS A 7 -25.12 43.81 -25.41
C LYS A 7 -24.54 42.84 -24.38
N THR A 8 -24.41 41.62 -24.85
CA THR A 8 -23.87 40.42 -24.21
C THR A 8 -22.44 40.63 -23.75
N ASN A 9 -22.08 40.08 -22.59
CA ASN A 9 -20.74 39.53 -22.39
C ASN A 9 -20.82 38.39 -21.38
N GLY A 10 -20.61 37.18 -21.90
CA GLY A 10 -20.48 35.98 -21.09
C GLY A 10 -19.32 36.12 -20.13
N LYS A 11 -19.59 35.95 -18.83
CA LYS A 11 -18.54 35.72 -17.85
C LYS A 11 -18.62 34.26 -17.44
N SER A 12 -17.78 33.50 -18.14
CA SER A 12 -17.41 32.12 -17.89
C SER A 12 -17.15 31.89 -16.39
N SER A 13 -17.67 30.75 -15.95
CA SER A 13 -17.37 29.98 -14.74
C SER A 13 -16.20 30.46 -13.88
N ASN A 14 -16.49 30.82 -12.63
CA ASN A 14 -15.56 30.53 -11.53
C ASN A 14 -16.09 29.32 -10.77
N GLY A 15 -15.85 28.14 -11.34
CA GLY A 15 -15.89 26.90 -10.57
C GLY A 15 -14.90 27.06 -9.42
N SER A 16 -15.41 27.00 -8.19
CA SER A 16 -14.60 26.98 -6.97
C SER A 16 -13.61 25.83 -7.07
N LYS A 17 -12.37 26.13 -7.45
CA LYS A 17 -11.27 25.18 -7.40
C LYS A 17 -10.99 24.92 -5.93
N ARG A 18 -11.58 23.85 -5.39
CA ARG A 18 -11.16 23.29 -4.10
C ARG A 18 -9.63 23.15 -4.17
N PRO A 19 -8.86 23.69 -3.22
CA PRO A 19 -7.43 23.48 -3.22
C PRO A 19 -7.20 21.98 -3.18
N HIS A 20 -6.63 21.44 -4.26
CA HIS A 20 -6.13 20.09 -4.25
C HIS A 20 -5.04 20.12 -3.18
N GLN A 21 -5.34 19.58 -1.98
CA GLN A 21 -4.32 19.36 -0.97
C GLN A 21 -3.31 18.44 -1.65
N SER A 22 -2.24 19.03 -2.18
CA SER A 22 -1.07 18.29 -2.63
C SER A 22 -0.53 17.63 -1.38
N LYS A 23 -0.89 16.36 -1.15
CA LYS A 23 -0.25 15.55 -0.12
C LYS A 23 1.20 15.45 -0.55
N THR A 24 2.05 16.33 -0.03
CA THR A 24 3.49 16.20 -0.16
C THR A 24 3.83 14.78 0.32
N PRO A 25 4.43 13.93 -0.51
CA PRO A 25 4.73 12.56 -0.10
C PRO A 25 5.62 12.64 1.13
N ARG A 26 5.21 11.96 2.20
CA ARG A 26 6.02 11.87 3.41
C ARG A 26 7.33 11.21 3.00
N LYS A 27 8.46 11.87 3.25
CA LYS A 27 9.78 11.31 2.99
C LYS A 27 9.98 10.16 3.98
N PHE A 28 10.09 8.94 3.45
CA PHE A 28 10.48 7.76 4.23
C PHE A 28 12.01 7.70 4.31
N ASP A 29 12.54 7.62 5.51
CA ASP A 29 13.96 7.37 5.75
C ASP A 29 14.14 5.87 6.03
N LEU A 30 14.30 5.11 4.96
CA LEU A 30 14.36 3.64 5.02
C LEU A 30 15.54 3.14 5.83
N VAL A 31 16.65 3.88 5.86
CA VAL A 31 17.84 3.49 6.63
C VAL A 31 17.55 3.60 8.12
N LYS A 32 16.94 4.72 8.56
CA LYS A 32 16.56 4.88 9.97
C LYS A 32 15.48 3.90 10.42
N GLN A 33 14.60 3.51 9.50
CA GLN A 33 13.46 2.64 9.80
C GLN A 33 13.73 1.17 9.50
N ALA A 34 14.93 0.81 9.03
CA ALA A 34 15.24 -0.52 8.55
C ALA A 34 14.85 -1.61 9.57
N ASN A 35 15.24 -1.44 10.83
CA ASN A 35 14.94 -2.39 11.90
C ASN A 35 13.43 -2.52 12.17
N GLU A 36 12.71 -1.40 12.20
CA GLU A 36 11.25 -1.41 12.44
C GLU A 36 10.51 -2.09 11.29
N ILE A 37 10.93 -1.81 10.05
CA ILE A 37 10.40 -2.45 8.84
C ILE A 37 10.67 -3.95 8.88
N GLU A 38 11.88 -4.36 9.25
CA GLU A 38 12.28 -5.77 9.34
C GLU A 38 11.43 -6.52 10.39
N HIS A 39 11.28 -5.97 11.60
CA HIS A 39 10.44 -6.57 12.63
C HIS A 39 8.97 -6.68 12.20
N LEU A 40 8.42 -5.63 11.58
CA LEU A 40 7.05 -5.67 11.07
C LEU A 40 6.88 -6.71 9.98
N LEU A 41 7.83 -6.80 9.05
CA LEU A 41 7.82 -7.78 7.98
C LEU A 41 7.91 -9.21 8.53
N GLN A 42 8.81 -9.46 9.48
CA GLN A 42 8.97 -10.77 10.11
C GLN A 42 7.69 -11.20 10.84
N ARG A 43 7.06 -10.27 11.57
CA ARG A 43 5.79 -10.53 12.26
C ARG A 43 4.65 -10.82 11.27
N ALA A 44 4.55 -10.06 10.18
CA ALA A 44 3.55 -10.28 9.14
C ALA A 44 3.74 -11.63 8.43
N ALA A 45 4.99 -11.95 8.05
CA ALA A 45 5.32 -13.23 7.43
C ALA A 45 5.00 -14.41 8.36
N ARG A 46 5.35 -14.32 9.65
CA ARG A 46 5.02 -15.34 10.65
C ARG A 46 3.52 -15.58 10.75
N HIS A 47 2.73 -14.51 10.78
CA HIS A 47 1.28 -14.59 10.84
C HIS A 47 0.70 -15.30 9.60
N GLU A 48 1.14 -14.91 8.41
CA GLU A 48 0.65 -15.49 7.16
C GLU A 48 1.04 -16.96 6.99
N LEU A 49 2.30 -17.32 7.31
CA LEU A 49 2.75 -18.70 7.32
C LEU A 49 1.93 -19.57 8.31
N SER A 50 1.49 -18.99 9.43
CA SER A 50 0.59 -19.70 10.36
C SER A 50 -0.78 -19.98 9.74
N ILE A 51 -1.33 -19.03 8.99
CA ILE A 51 -2.61 -19.22 8.29
C ILE A 51 -2.48 -20.31 7.23
N HIS A 52 -1.45 -20.24 6.39
CA HIS A 52 -1.17 -21.25 5.37
C HIS A 52 -1.06 -22.66 5.97
N LYS A 53 -0.28 -22.80 7.05
CA LYS A 53 -0.14 -24.07 7.77
C LYS A 53 -1.47 -24.60 8.31
N ARG A 54 -2.29 -23.74 8.93
CA ARG A 54 -3.60 -24.13 9.50
C ARG A 54 -4.62 -24.51 8.44
N LEU A 55 -4.58 -23.86 7.28
CA LEU A 55 -5.52 -24.11 6.18
C LEU A 55 -5.09 -25.26 5.25
N GLY A 56 -3.91 -25.87 5.47
CA GLY A 56 -3.38 -26.90 4.58
C GLY A 56 -2.90 -26.34 3.24
N ASN A 57 -2.57 -25.05 3.17
CA ASN A 57 -2.12 -24.40 1.95
C ASN A 57 -0.59 -24.42 1.86
N PRO A 58 0.01 -24.97 0.79
CA PRO A 58 1.45 -24.92 0.59
C PRO A 58 1.94 -23.51 0.28
N VAL A 59 3.24 -23.28 0.44
CA VAL A 59 3.91 -22.01 0.10
C VAL A 59 5.11 -22.24 -0.81
N ALA A 60 5.34 -21.33 -1.75
CA ALA A 60 6.53 -21.33 -2.58
C ALA A 60 7.66 -20.57 -1.86
N ALA A 61 8.84 -21.16 -1.76
CA ALA A 61 10.02 -20.54 -1.18
C ALA A 61 11.22 -20.68 -2.10
N TRP A 62 12.13 -19.71 -2.04
CA TRP A 62 13.42 -19.81 -2.70
C TRP A 62 14.40 -20.55 -1.79
N ARG A 63 14.90 -21.70 -2.23
CA ARG A 63 15.92 -22.50 -1.51
C ARG A 63 16.95 -23.01 -2.49
N ASN A 64 18.23 -22.84 -2.16
CA ASN A 64 19.36 -23.35 -2.96
C ASN A 64 19.28 -22.96 -4.45
N GLY A 65 18.89 -21.71 -4.75
CA GLY A 65 18.81 -21.19 -6.11
C GLY A 65 17.61 -21.67 -6.93
N LYS A 66 16.61 -22.31 -6.29
CA LYS A 66 15.40 -22.82 -6.97
C LYS A 66 14.14 -22.46 -6.18
N VAL A 67 13.01 -22.44 -6.88
CA VAL A 67 11.69 -22.38 -6.26
C VAL A 67 11.32 -23.79 -5.78
N VAL A 68 11.01 -23.91 -4.49
CA VAL A 68 10.55 -25.15 -3.85
C VAL A 68 9.17 -24.90 -3.27
N ILE A 69 8.26 -25.84 -3.48
CA ILE A 69 6.95 -25.83 -2.82
C ILE A 69 7.10 -26.54 -1.47
N ILE A 70 6.80 -25.83 -0.39
CA ILE A 70 6.81 -26.35 0.97
C ILE A 70 5.38 -26.75 1.33
N PRO A 71 5.13 -28.03 1.64
CA PRO A 71 3.81 -28.46 2.11
C PRO A 71 3.50 -27.88 3.49
N PRO A 72 2.22 -27.70 3.85
CA PRO A 72 1.81 -27.03 5.07
C PRO A 72 2.40 -27.64 6.36
N GLU A 73 2.58 -28.96 6.40
CA GLU A 73 3.16 -29.70 7.53
C GLU A 73 4.62 -29.28 7.79
N GLU A 74 5.36 -28.99 6.74
CA GLU A 74 6.78 -28.60 6.75
C GLU A 74 7.01 -27.09 6.92
N ILE A 75 5.94 -26.27 6.93
CA ILE A 75 6.07 -24.83 7.20
C ILE A 75 6.57 -24.64 8.64
N ILE A 76 7.81 -24.15 8.79
CA ILE A 76 8.41 -23.81 10.08
C ILE A 76 8.06 -22.36 10.40
N ILE A 77 7.47 -22.15 11.58
CA ILE A 77 7.10 -20.83 12.09
C ILE A 77 8.08 -20.49 13.21
N SER A 78 9.06 -19.62 12.92
CA SER A 78 10.03 -19.18 13.93
C SER A 78 9.33 -18.53 15.12
N THR A 79 9.68 -18.96 16.34
CA THR A 79 9.12 -18.36 17.56
C THR A 79 9.83 -17.08 18.00
N GLU A 80 11.07 -16.91 17.53
CA GLU A 80 11.95 -15.79 17.86
C GLU A 80 11.82 -14.66 16.81
N GLY A 81 11.66 -13.43 17.29
CA GLY A 81 11.56 -12.20 16.50
C GLY A 81 11.25 -11.00 17.39
#